data_AF-A0A5C9E0M7-F1
#
_entry.id   AF-A0A5C9E0M7-F1
#
_cell.length_a   1.000
_cell.length_b   1.000
_cell.length_c   1.000
_cell.angle_alpha   90.00
_cell.angle_beta   90.00
_cell.angle_gamma   90.00
#
_symmetry.space_group_name_H-M   'P 1'
#
loop_
_entity.id
_entity.type
_entity.pdbx_description
1 polymer ?
#
loop_
_entity_poly.entity_id
_entity_poly.type
_entity_poly.pdbx_seq_one_letter_code
_entity_poly.pdbx_strand_id
1 'polypeptide(L)'
;MTEQHSDLIRYARESIDSDKHEDDMHPFSLYVCEVCLKYTPLEITLRFNTDQVLLPLNSFIGHIQGKCSSCGKTTLLMSNSDEDDTTSRIFPVCSCGSKQFIAGMCERIQGEKGIPGLFEKRVIVAKCARCSKIQTIAFTE
;
A
#
# COMPACT_ATOMS: atom_id res chain seq x y z
N MET A 1 -8.37 -6.44 -17.41
CA MET A 1 -8.18 -6.01 -16.01
C MET A 1 -9.37 -6.50 -15.22
N THR A 2 -9.16 -7.29 -14.18
CA THR A 2 -10.23 -7.92 -13.40
C THR A 2 -11.07 -6.87 -12.69
N GLU A 3 -12.35 -6.72 -13.08
CA GLU A 3 -13.37 -5.89 -12.40
C GLU A 3 -13.46 -6.15 -10.88
N GLN A 4 -12.94 -7.30 -10.45
CA GLN A 4 -12.94 -7.88 -9.12
C GLN A 4 -12.35 -6.99 -8.00
N HIS A 5 -11.60 -5.94 -8.35
CA HIS A 5 -11.00 -4.99 -7.40
C HIS A 5 -11.18 -3.52 -7.78
N SER A 6 -12.19 -3.21 -8.61
CA SER A 6 -12.51 -1.83 -9.02
C SER A 6 -12.78 -0.88 -7.85
N ASP A 7 -13.37 -1.39 -6.78
CA ASP A 7 -13.61 -0.65 -5.54
C ASP A 7 -12.32 -0.26 -4.82
N LEU A 8 -11.32 -1.14 -4.82
CA LEU A 8 -10.00 -0.87 -4.25
C LEU A 8 -9.24 0.20 -5.05
N ILE A 9 -9.29 0.13 -6.39
CA ILE A 9 -8.68 1.14 -7.29
C ILE A 9 -9.30 2.51 -7.03
N ARG A 10 -10.64 2.58 -7.02
CA ARG A 10 -11.37 3.83 -6.79
C ARG A 10 -11.01 4.44 -5.44
N TYR A 11 -11.07 3.65 -4.37
CA TYR A 11 -10.71 4.11 -3.04
C TYR A 11 -9.27 4.63 -2.97
N ALA A 12 -8.32 3.95 -3.63
CA ALA A 12 -6.93 4.37 -3.66
C ALA A 12 -6.74 5.72 -4.37
N ARG A 13 -7.43 5.92 -5.50
CA ARG A 13 -7.40 7.17 -6.28
C ARG A 13 -8.02 8.34 -5.51
N GLU A 14 -9.17 8.11 -4.88
CA GLU A 14 -9.81 9.08 -3.98
C GLU A 14 -8.87 9.47 -2.84
N SER A 15 -8.10 8.51 -2.30
CA SER A 15 -7.16 8.75 -1.19
C SER A 15 -5.95 9.65 -1.56
N ILE A 16 -5.59 9.73 -2.85
CA ILE A 16 -4.50 10.61 -3.34
C ILE A 16 -5.03 11.89 -4.02
N ASP A 17 -6.32 12.18 -3.84
CA ASP A 17 -7.01 13.32 -4.46
C ASP A 17 -6.83 13.34 -5.99
N SER A 18 -6.92 12.20 -6.67
CA SER A 18 -6.65 12.11 -8.13
C SER A 18 -7.46 13.12 -8.94
N ASP A 19 -8.69 13.39 -8.53
CA ASP A 19 -9.63 14.29 -9.23
C ASP A 19 -9.22 15.78 -9.13
N LYS A 20 -8.34 16.14 -8.19
CA LYS A 20 -7.75 17.50 -8.11
C LYS A 20 -6.46 17.63 -8.93
N HIS A 21 -5.99 16.52 -9.50
CA HIS A 21 -4.71 16.37 -10.18
C HIS A 21 -4.92 15.60 -11.49
N GLU A 22 -5.84 16.06 -12.32
CA GLU A 22 -6.28 15.35 -13.53
C GLU A 22 -5.15 15.17 -14.57
N ASP A 23 -4.18 16.07 -14.59
CA ASP A 23 -3.01 16.01 -15.48
C ASP A 23 -1.94 15.02 -15.00
N ASP A 24 -2.02 14.54 -13.75
CA ASP A 24 -1.06 13.59 -13.18
C ASP A 24 -1.38 12.15 -13.58
N MET A 25 -0.36 11.30 -13.58
CA MET A 25 -0.53 9.87 -13.75
C MET A 25 -0.82 9.21 -12.40
N HIS A 26 -1.87 8.36 -12.39
CA HIS A 26 -2.32 7.64 -11.21
C HIS A 26 -2.29 6.11 -11.40
N PRO A 27 -1.09 5.51 -11.60
CA PRO A 27 -0.98 4.07 -11.78
C PRO A 27 -1.37 3.34 -10.50
N PHE A 28 -2.07 2.21 -10.67
CA PHE A 28 -2.44 1.33 -9.58
C PHE A 28 -1.89 -0.06 -9.81
N SER A 29 -1.21 -0.59 -8.80
CA SER A 29 -0.59 -1.90 -8.80
C SER A 29 -1.17 -2.76 -7.68
N LEU A 30 -1.80 -3.88 -8.04
CA LEU A 30 -2.19 -4.90 -7.07
C LEU A 30 -0.98 -5.75 -6.69
N TYR A 31 -0.86 -6.06 -5.41
CA TYR A 31 0.16 -6.99 -4.96
C TYR A 31 -0.21 -8.42 -5.33
N VAL A 32 0.70 -9.10 -6.04
CA VAL A 32 0.59 -10.49 -6.46
C VAL A 32 1.66 -11.28 -5.73
N CYS A 33 1.30 -12.46 -5.20
CA CYS A 33 2.31 -13.34 -4.64
C CYS A 33 3.19 -13.89 -5.78
N GLU A 34 4.49 -13.64 -5.71
CA GLU A 34 5.48 -14.06 -6.72
C GLU A 34 5.60 -15.60 -6.86
N VAL A 35 5.24 -16.34 -5.81
CA VAL A 35 5.28 -17.81 -5.81
C VAL A 35 3.97 -18.39 -6.34
N CYS A 36 2.82 -17.87 -5.88
CA CYS A 36 1.52 -18.38 -6.30
C CYS A 36 1.07 -17.84 -7.67
N LEU A 37 1.66 -16.73 -8.12
CA LEU A 37 1.30 -15.97 -9.32
C LEU A 37 -0.19 -15.60 -9.37
N LYS A 38 -0.79 -15.39 -8.20
CA LYS A 38 -2.22 -15.11 -8.00
C LYS A 38 -2.42 -14.01 -6.97
N TYR A 39 -3.54 -13.30 -7.06
CA TYR A 39 -4.03 -12.41 -6.02
C TYR A 39 -4.51 -13.25 -4.83
N THR A 40 -3.69 -13.31 -3.79
CA THR A 40 -4.01 -14.03 -2.56
C THR A 40 -4.04 -13.04 -1.39
N PRO A 41 -4.90 -13.27 -0.37
CA PRO A 41 -4.85 -12.45 0.82
C PRO A 41 -3.45 -12.49 1.46
N LEU A 42 -2.99 -11.33 1.90
CA LEU A 42 -1.71 -11.12 2.57
C LEU A 42 -1.96 -10.75 4.02
N GLU A 43 -1.11 -11.23 4.92
CA GLU A 43 -0.92 -10.64 6.24
C GLU A 43 0.12 -9.53 6.10
N ILE A 44 -0.28 -8.29 6.36
CA ILE A 44 0.55 -7.11 6.16
C ILE A 44 1.34 -6.81 7.45
N THR A 45 2.61 -6.45 7.32
CA THR A 45 3.46 -5.98 8.41
C THR A 45 4.13 -4.68 8.00
N LEU A 46 3.99 -3.63 8.81
CA LEU A 46 4.71 -2.37 8.67
C LEU A 46 5.88 -2.41 9.63
N ARG A 47 7.09 -2.14 9.15
CA ARG A 47 8.31 -2.05 9.94
C ARG A 47 8.89 -0.66 9.77
N PHE A 48 9.19 0.03 10.86
CA PHE A 48 9.67 1.40 10.85
C PHE A 48 10.52 1.69 12.09
N ASN A 49 11.26 2.81 12.05
CA ASN A 49 11.99 3.31 13.21
C ASN A 49 11.09 4.28 14.00
N THR A 50 10.99 4.08 15.32
CA THR A 50 10.14 4.90 16.21
C THR A 50 10.52 6.37 16.23
N ASP A 51 11.79 6.69 16.00
CA ASP A 51 12.29 8.07 16.03
C ASP A 51 11.84 8.87 14.79
N GLN A 52 11.35 8.18 13.76
CA GLN A 52 10.89 8.77 12.49
C GLN A 52 9.36 8.94 12.41
N VAL A 53 8.62 8.56 13.45
CA VAL A 53 7.15 8.74 13.56
C VAL A 53 6.75 10.23 13.74
N LEU A 54 7.73 11.14 13.83
CA LEU A 54 7.51 12.57 14.11
C LEU A 54 7.54 13.49 12.89
N LEU A 55 7.66 12.97 11.66
CA LEU A 55 7.41 13.73 10.43
C LEU A 55 5.95 13.51 10.01
N PRO A 56 5.31 14.50 9.34
CA PRO A 56 3.90 14.84 9.54
C PRO A 56 3.00 13.60 9.55
N LEU A 57 1.98 13.59 10.42
CA LEU A 57 1.03 12.51 10.77
C LEU A 57 0.50 11.60 9.63
N ASN A 58 0.86 11.89 8.38
CA ASN A 58 0.37 11.30 7.15
C ASN A 58 1.49 10.77 6.21
N SER A 59 2.76 10.67 6.59
CA SER A 59 3.79 10.02 5.75
C SER A 59 4.56 8.94 6.51
N PHE A 60 4.34 7.68 6.11
CA PHE A 60 5.02 6.51 6.64
C PHE A 60 6.43 6.42 6.07
N ILE A 61 7.44 6.21 6.91
CA ILE A 61 8.82 5.94 6.51
C ILE A 61 9.20 4.56 7.06
N GLY A 62 9.51 3.61 6.18
CA GLY A 62 9.85 2.25 6.57
C GLY A 62 9.65 1.22 5.46
N HIS A 63 9.46 -0.02 5.89
CA HIS A 63 9.25 -1.19 5.03
C HIS A 63 7.86 -1.77 5.25
N ILE A 64 7.13 -2.03 4.16
CA ILE A 64 5.86 -2.74 4.19
C ILE A 64 6.07 -4.12 3.59
N GLN A 65 5.73 -5.16 4.34
CA GLN A 65 5.85 -6.55 3.93
C GLN A 65 4.49 -7.23 3.90
N GLY A 66 4.35 -8.20 3.00
CA GLY A 66 3.16 -9.03 2.87
C GLY A 66 3.52 -10.49 2.94
N LYS A 67 2.91 -11.23 3.86
CA LYS A 67 3.01 -12.67 3.95
C LYS A 67 1.82 -13.32 3.25
N CYS A 68 2.06 -14.11 2.22
CA CYS A 68 1.02 -14.81 1.48
C CYS A 68 0.30 -15.82 2.38
N SER A 69 -1.02 -15.70 2.51
CA SER A 69 -1.85 -16.62 3.29
C SER A 69 -1.89 -18.05 2.73
N SER A 70 -1.53 -18.25 1.46
CA SER A 70 -1.57 -19.55 0.79
C SER A 70 -0.24 -20.31 0.88
N CYS A 71 0.88 -19.68 0.48
CA CYS A 71 2.19 -20.34 0.45
C CYS A 71 3.13 -19.91 1.60
N GLY A 72 2.75 -18.92 2.41
CA GLY A 72 3.54 -18.43 3.53
C GLY A 72 4.76 -17.57 3.14
N LYS A 73 5.05 -17.38 1.85
CA LYS A 73 6.13 -16.52 1.37
C LYS A 73 5.90 -15.07 1.83
N THR A 74 6.92 -14.48 2.44
CA THR A 74 6.98 -13.04 2.71
C THR A 74 7.67 -12.33 1.56
N THR A 75 7.06 -11.25 1.08
CA THR A 75 7.59 -10.38 0.02
C THR A 75 7.57 -8.93 0.50
N LEU A 76 8.57 -8.15 0.08
CA LEU A 76 8.59 -6.70 0.27
C LEU A 76 7.57 -6.06 -0.67
N LEU A 77 6.59 -5.35 -0.11
CA LEU A 77 5.56 -4.67 -0.88
C LEU A 77 5.98 -3.25 -1.26
N MET A 78 6.70 -2.58 -0.35
CA MET A 78 7.27 -1.25 -0.55
C MET A 78 8.36 -0.99 0.50
N SER A 79 9.37 -0.21 0.12
CA SER A 79 10.31 0.41 1.06
C SER A 79 10.59 1.84 0.62
N ASN A 80 10.65 2.77 1.58
CA ASN A 80 11.10 4.14 1.39
C ASN A 80 12.12 4.57 2.47
N SER A 81 12.81 3.60 3.06
CA SER A 81 13.87 3.84 4.03
C SER A 81 15.07 2.94 3.74
N ASP A 82 16.27 3.53 3.71
CA ASP A 82 17.52 2.80 3.50
C ASP A 82 18.00 2.07 4.77
N GLU A 83 17.44 2.41 5.94
CA GLU A 83 17.85 1.83 7.22
C GLU A 83 17.24 0.44 7.43
N ASP A 84 18.12 -0.52 7.72
CA ASP A 84 17.75 -1.89 8.13
C ASP A 84 17.33 -1.94 9.62
N ASP A 85 17.50 -0.82 10.35
CA ASP A 85 17.30 -0.71 11.80
C ASP A 85 15.83 -0.46 12.19
N THR A 86 14.92 -1.22 11.58
CA THR A 86 13.49 -1.15 11.90
C THR A 86 13.21 -1.80 13.26
N THR A 87 13.14 -0.97 14.30
CA THR A 87 12.91 -1.39 15.69
C THR A 87 11.44 -1.72 16.00
N SER A 88 10.51 -1.13 15.25
CA SER A 88 9.08 -1.21 15.54
C SER A 88 8.28 -1.89 14.44
N ARG A 89 7.16 -2.51 14.82
CA ARG A 89 6.28 -3.25 13.91
C ARG A 89 4.81 -3.01 14.21
N ILE A 90 4.01 -2.84 13.16
CA ILE A 90 2.55 -2.78 13.21
C ILE A 90 1.96 -3.86 12.32
N PHE A 91 0.92 -4.52 12.82
CA PHE A 91 0.12 -5.50 12.08
C PHE A 91 -1.29 -4.94 11.89
N PRO A 92 -1.65 -4.46 10.69
CA PRO A 92 -3.00 -3.97 10.44
C PRO A 92 -4.05 -5.05 10.74
N VAL A 93 -5.08 -4.68 11.50
CA VAL A 93 -6.21 -5.55 11.82
C VAL A 93 -7.49 -4.86 11.36
N CYS A 94 -8.33 -5.58 10.62
CA CYS A 94 -9.63 -5.06 10.21
C CYS A 94 -10.56 -4.96 11.43
N SER A 95 -11.55 -4.07 11.39
CA SER A 95 -12.60 -4.00 12.43
C SER A 95 -13.36 -5.31 12.64
N CYS A 96 -13.35 -6.24 11.68
CA CYS A 96 -13.93 -7.59 11.83
C CYS A 96 -12.96 -8.61 12.48
N GLY A 97 -11.79 -8.18 12.93
CA GLY A 97 -10.73 -9.00 13.53
C GLY A 97 -9.83 -9.73 12.53
N SER A 98 -10.12 -9.68 11.22
CA SER A 98 -9.27 -10.31 10.21
C SER A 98 -7.94 -9.57 10.02
N LYS A 99 -6.87 -10.33 9.77
CA LYS A 99 -5.53 -9.85 9.42
C LYS A 99 -5.16 -10.09 7.96
N GLN A 100 -6.09 -10.63 7.17
CA GLN A 100 -5.86 -11.03 5.79
C GLN A 100 -6.51 -10.04 4.83
N PHE A 101 -5.71 -9.54 3.89
CA PHE A 101 -6.11 -8.46 3.00
C PHE A 101 -5.67 -8.70 1.56
N ILE A 102 -6.50 -8.31 0.59
CA ILE A 102 -6.04 -8.04 -0.77
C ILE A 102 -5.56 -6.59 -0.77
N ALA A 103 -4.31 -6.36 -1.15
CA ALA A 103 -3.69 -5.04 -1.06
C ALA A 103 -3.17 -4.56 -2.42
N GLY A 104 -3.09 -3.25 -2.57
CA GLY A 104 -2.51 -2.60 -3.73
C GLY A 104 -2.01 -1.21 -3.39
N MET A 105 -1.29 -0.63 -4.33
CA MET A 105 -0.68 0.68 -4.21
C MET A 105 -1.17 1.56 -5.36
N CYS A 106 -1.55 2.79 -5.03
CA CYS A 106 -1.74 3.85 -6.02
C CYS A 106 -0.64 4.89 -5.82
N GLU A 107 -0.09 5.37 -6.92
CA GLU A 107 0.91 6.42 -6.92
C GLU A 107 0.32 7.66 -7.59
N ARG A 108 0.77 8.84 -7.17
CA ARG A 108 0.58 10.09 -7.90
C ARG A 108 1.94 10.51 -8.46
N ILE A 109 2.04 10.52 -9.78
CA ILE A 109 3.24 10.90 -10.52
C ILE A 109 2.90 12.15 -11.32
N GLN A 110 3.68 13.21 -11.11
CA GLN A 110 3.46 14.47 -11.81
C GLN A 110 3.45 14.26 -13.34
N GLY A 111 2.45 14.82 -14.03
CA GLY A 111 2.24 14.68 -15.49
C GLY A 111 3.33 15.29 -16.37
N GLU A 112 3.11 15.43 -17.69
CA GLU A 112 4.11 15.77 -18.73
C GLU A 112 4.94 17.07 -18.51
N LYS A 113 4.60 17.91 -17.53
CA LYS A 113 5.40 19.08 -17.12
C LYS A 113 6.33 18.81 -15.92
N GLY A 114 6.23 17.63 -15.30
CA GLY A 114 7.05 17.15 -14.21
C GLY A 114 8.22 16.28 -14.67
N ILE A 115 9.14 16.00 -13.75
CA ILE A 115 10.27 15.10 -14.02
C ILE A 115 9.75 13.65 -13.95
N PRO A 116 9.82 12.86 -15.04
CA PRO A 116 9.42 11.46 -15.01
C PRO A 116 10.14 10.69 -13.90
N GLY A 117 9.39 10.03 -13.03
CA GLY A 117 9.93 9.29 -11.87
C GLY A 117 10.01 10.09 -10.56
N LEU A 118 9.57 11.36 -10.56
CA LEU A 118 9.32 12.10 -9.31
C LEU A 118 7.90 11.73 -8.81
N PHE A 119 7.85 10.87 -7.81
CA PHE A 119 6.61 10.51 -7.12
C PHE A 119 6.32 11.56 -6.07
N GLU A 120 5.12 12.15 -6.10
CA GLU A 120 4.73 13.12 -5.06
C GLU A 120 4.08 12.42 -3.87
N LYS A 121 3.32 11.35 -4.13
CA LYS A 121 2.54 10.67 -3.12
C LYS A 121 2.27 9.24 -3.52
N ARG A 122 2.29 8.33 -2.55
CA ARG A 122 1.79 6.96 -2.70
C ARG A 122 0.81 6.66 -1.59
N VAL A 123 -0.15 5.80 -1.89
CA VAL A 123 -1.05 5.22 -0.90
C VAL A 123 -1.07 3.71 -1.05
N ILE A 124 -0.94 3.02 0.06
CA ILE A 124 -1.14 1.58 0.16
C ILE A 124 -2.50 1.36 0.77
N VAL A 125 -3.36 0.64 0.06
CA VAL A 125 -4.73 0.34 0.48
C VAL A 125 -4.94 -1.16 0.55
N ALA A 126 -5.87 -1.58 1.40
CA ALA A 126 -6.15 -2.97 1.67
C ALA A 126 -7.64 -3.23 1.80
N LYS A 127 -8.15 -4.22 1.05
CA LYS A 127 -9.48 -4.78 1.17
C LYS A 127 -9.44 -6.02 2.04
N CYS A 128 -10.21 -6.03 3.13
CA CYS A 128 -10.29 -7.18 4.01
C CYS A 128 -10.86 -8.40 3.28
N ALA A 129 -10.15 -9.53 3.30
CA ALA A 129 -10.58 -10.75 2.64
C ALA A 129 -11.84 -11.37 3.28
N ARG A 130 -12.20 -10.96 4.51
CA ARG A 130 -13.35 -11.48 5.25
C ARG A 130 -14.62 -10.64 5.06
N CYS A 131 -14.56 -9.34 5.31
CA CYS A 131 -15.74 -8.46 5.27
C CYS A 131 -15.74 -7.47 4.11
N SER A 132 -14.77 -7.54 3.20
CA SER A 132 -14.61 -6.64 2.04
C SER A 132 -14.45 -5.15 2.36
N LYS A 133 -14.35 -4.75 3.63
CA LYS A 133 -14.07 -3.36 4.01
C LYS A 133 -12.67 -2.96 3.54
N ILE A 134 -12.58 -1.79 2.90
CA ILE A 134 -11.32 -1.20 2.43
C ILE A 134 -10.81 -0.22 3.49
N GLN A 135 -9.50 -0.15 3.65
CA GLN A 135 -8.83 0.82 4.51
C GLN A 135 -7.49 1.25 3.90
N THR A 136 -7.05 2.44 4.27
CA THR A 136 -5.68 2.89 4.02
C THR A 136 -4.74 2.25 5.02
N ILE A 137 -3.63 1.73 4.53
CA ILE A 137 -2.57 1.11 5.34
C ILE A 137 -1.46 2.12 5.62
N ALA A 138 -1.04 2.85 4.60
CA ALA A 138 0.01 3.85 4.69
C ALA A 138 -0.10 4.85 3.54
N PHE A 139 0.35 6.07 3.80
CA PHE A 139 0.68 7.07 2.80
C PHE A 139 2.19 7.29 2.83
N THR A 140 2.81 7.60 1.70
CA THR A 140 4.22 8.01 1.65
C THR A 140 4.39 9.18 0.69
N GLU A 141 5.31 10.08 1.01
CA GLU A 141 5.73 11.24 0.21
C GLU A 141 7.25 11.23 0.09
#